data_AF-A0A7W1TVG5-F1
#
_entry.id   AF-A0A7W1TVG5-F1
#
_cell.length_a   1.000
_cell.length_b   1.000
_cell.length_c   1.000
_cell.angle_alpha   90.00
_cell.angle_beta   90.00
_cell.angle_gamma   90.00
#
_symmetry.space_group_name_H-M   'P 1'
#
loop_
_entity.id
_entity.type
_entity.pdbx_description
1 polymer ?
#
loop_
_entity_poly.entity_id
_entity_poly.type
_entity_poly.pdbx_seq_one_letter_code
_entity_poly.pdbx_strand_id
1 'polypeptide(L)' 'MKASRFIARIKRDVRRRVAEATGEYQYTIDQVIEDMLRRANELGLRLKVSEEKASLDFVILLTVQTMNYLHSGRHRVAL' A
#
# COMPACT_ATOMS: atom_id res chain seq x y z
N MET A 1 -12.61 10.50 7.27
CA MET A 1 -11.43 10.98 6.50
C MET A 1 -11.47 10.40 5.07
N LYS A 2 -10.99 11.12 4.03
CA LYS A 2 -10.83 10.55 2.67
C LYS A 2 -9.72 9.48 2.68
N ALA A 3 -9.94 8.35 2.04
CA ALA A 3 -8.98 7.25 2.02
C ALA A 3 -7.66 7.63 1.33
N SER A 4 -7.72 8.36 0.21
CA SER A 4 -6.52 8.85 -0.48
C SER A 4 -5.63 9.73 0.41
N ARG A 5 -6.23 10.62 1.21
CA ARG A 5 -5.51 11.45 2.19
C ARG A 5 -4.87 10.63 3.30
N PHE A 6 -5.59 9.62 3.79
CA PHE A 6 -5.08 8.68 4.79
C PHE A 6 -3.86 7.91 4.27
N ILE A 7 -3.97 7.31 3.08
CA ILE A 7 -2.89 6.55 2.44
C ILE A 7 -1.65 7.45 2.25
N ALA A 8 -1.84 8.66 1.72
CA ALA A 8 -0.75 9.62 1.55
C ALA A 8 -0.02 9.94 2.87
N ARG A 9 -0.75 10.03 3.99
CA ARG A 9 -0.18 10.37 5.30
C ARG A 9 0.70 9.25 5.86
N ILE A 10 0.29 8.00 5.68
CA ILE A 10 1.00 6.84 6.25
C ILE A 10 2.02 6.19 5.29
N LYS A 11 2.01 6.61 4.02
CA LYS A 11 2.79 6.02 2.92
C LYS A 11 4.24 5.70 3.28
N ARG A 12 4.97 6.67 3.84
CA ARG A 12 6.40 6.52 4.13
C ARG A 12 6.68 5.41 5.16
N ASP A 13 5.94 5.43 6.26
CA ASP A 13 6.16 4.50 7.37
C ASP A 13 5.73 3.09 7.00
N VAL A 14 4.58 2.97 6.33
CA VAL A 14 4.07 1.68 5.85
C VAL A 14 4.99 1.07 4.81
N ARG A 15 5.47 1.85 3.83
CA ARG A 15 6.41 1.36 2.80
C ARG A 15 7.67 0.76 3.41
N ARG A 16 8.24 1.42 4.42
CA ARG A 16 9.44 0.91 5.12
C ARG A 16 9.12 -0.41 5.85
N ARG A 17 8.05 -0.45 6.62
CA ARG A 17 7.65 -1.65 7.39
C ARG A 17 7.38 -2.85 6.48
N VAL A 18 6.69 -2.62 5.36
CA VAL A 18 6.39 -3.70 4.40
C VAL A 18 7.66 -4.17 3.69
N ALA A 19 8.58 -3.27 3.32
CA ALA A 19 9.87 -3.66 2.75
C ALA A 19 10.68 -4.52 3.72
N GLU A 20 10.73 -4.12 5.00
CA GLU A 20 11.40 -4.90 6.05
C GLU A 20 10.75 -6.28 6.26
N ALA A 21 9.43 -6.37 6.21
CA ALA A 21 8.70 -7.62 6.43
C ALA A 21 8.73 -8.59 5.24
N THR A 22 8.85 -8.07 4.01
CA THR A 22 8.74 -8.86 2.76
C THR A 22 10.09 -9.09 2.09
N GLY A 23 11.10 -8.27 2.38
CA GLY A 23 12.36 -8.23 1.62
C GLY A 23 12.24 -7.47 0.29
N GLU A 24 11.07 -6.89 -0.02
CA GLU A 24 10.83 -6.25 -1.32
C GLU A 24 11.44 -4.86 -1.45
N TYR A 25 11.75 -4.52 -2.70
CA TYR A 25 12.22 -3.18 -3.03
C TYR A 25 11.14 -2.14 -2.70
N GLN A 26 11.53 -1.10 -1.97
CA GLN A 26 10.62 0.00 -1.60
C GLN A 26 9.94 0.62 -2.81
N TYR A 27 10.58 0.62 -3.99
CA TYR A 27 10.01 1.11 -5.23
C TYR A 27 8.76 0.33 -5.66
N THR A 28 8.80 -1.00 -5.63
CA THR A 28 7.66 -1.86 -5.97
C THR A 28 6.48 -1.59 -5.04
N ILE A 29 6.76 -1.49 -3.74
CA ILE A 29 5.74 -1.18 -2.72
C ILE A 29 5.17 0.23 -2.96
N ASP A 30 6.01 1.20 -3.34
CA ASP A 30 5.58 2.56 -3.65
C ASP A 30 4.57 2.59 -4.80
N GLN A 31 4.84 1.83 -5.87
CA GLN A 31 3.93 1.71 -7.02
C GLN A 31 2.56 1.16 -6.61
N VAL A 32 2.53 0.11 -5.79
CA VAL A 32 1.27 -0.46 -5.28
C VAL A 32 0.51 0.56 -4.43
N ILE A 33 1.20 1.29 -3.55
CA ILE A 33 0.57 2.34 -2.73
C ILE A 33 0.00 3.46 -3.61
N GLU A 34 0.72 3.90 -4.64
CA GLU A 34 0.26 4.93 -5.58
C GLU A 34 -0.98 4.50 -6.36
N ASP A 35 -1.02 3.26 -6.82
CA ASP A 35 -2.19 2.71 -7.50
C ASP A 35 -3.40 2.61 -6.56
N MET A 36 -3.20 2.16 -5.32
CA MET A 36 -4.26 2.14 -4.29
C MET A 36 -4.76 3.55 -3.96
N LEU A 37 -3.86 4.54 -3.84
CA LEU A 37 -4.20 5.93 -3.57
C LEU A 37 -5.04 6.51 -4.70
N ARG A 38 -4.59 6.35 -5.95
CA ARG A 38 -5.30 6.82 -7.15
C ARG A 38 -6.69 6.20 -7.21
N ARG A 39 -6.78 4.88 -7.05
CA ARG A 39 -8.06 4.16 -7.08
C ARG A 39 -9.01 4.57 -5.96
N ALA A 40 -8.50 4.78 -4.76
CA ALA A 40 -9.30 5.26 -3.64
C ALA A 40 -9.83 6.68 -3.87
N ASN A 41 -9.07 7.53 -4.55
CA ASN A 41 -9.49 8.87 -4.92
C ASN A 41 -10.58 8.86 -6.01
N GLU A 42 -10.40 8.07 -7.07
CA GLU A 42 -11.39 7.89 -8.14
C GLU A 42 -12.75 7.42 -7.62
N LEU A 43 -12.72 6.46 -6.70
CA LEU A 43 -13.92 5.87 -6.10
C LEU A 43 -14.51 6.72 -4.96
N GLY A 44 -13.87 7.84 -4.60
CA GLY A 44 -14.33 8.70 -3.50
C GLY A 44 -14.35 8.02 -2.13
N LEU A 45 -13.48 7.04 -1.90
CA LEU A 45 -13.51 6.21 -0.69
C LEU A 45 -13.22 7.02 0.58
N ARG A 46 -13.84 6.58 1.68
CA ARG A 46 -13.70 7.20 3.01
C ARG A 46 -13.49 6.13 4.07
N LEU A 47 -12.68 6.46 5.08
CA LEU A 47 -12.47 5.59 6.24
C LEU A 47 -13.78 5.42 7.00
N LYS A 48 -14.12 4.18 7.33
CA LYS A 48 -15.25 3.78 8.19
C LYS A 48 -14.82 3.47 9.63
N VAL A 49 -13.51 3.41 9.88
CA VAL A 49 -12.90 3.07 11.18
C VAL A 49 -11.91 4.17 11.59
N SER A 50 -11.38 4.09 12.81
CA SER A 50 -10.33 4.99 13.28
C SER A 50 -9.08 4.88 12.40
N GLU A 51 -8.29 5.96 12.34
CA GLU A 51 -7.03 5.95 11.57
C GLU A 51 -6.04 4.91 12.09
N GLU A 52 -6.04 4.66 13.40
CA GLU A 52 -5.20 3.64 14.02
C GLU A 52 -5.57 2.23 13.52
N LYS A 53 -6.86 1.87 13.58
CA LYS A 53 -7.32 0.58 13.05
C LYS A 53 -7.08 0.47 11.54
N ALA A 54 -7.39 1.53 10.80
CA ALA A 54 -7.15 1.56 9.36
C ALA A 54 -5.66 1.39 9.01
N SER A 55 -4.75 1.90 9.83
CA SER A 55 -3.30 1.77 9.60
C SER A 55 -2.85 0.33 9.75
N LEU A 56 -3.31 -0.36 10.79
CA LEU A 56 -3.03 -1.77 10.98
C LEU A 56 -3.61 -2.62 9.82
N ASP A 57 -4.89 -2.43 9.52
CA ASP A 57 -5.57 -3.15 8.42
C ASP A 57 -4.86 -2.92 7.08
N PHE A 58 -4.40 -1.69 6.82
CA PHE A 58 -3.70 -1.33 5.58
C PHE A 58 -2.31 -1.96 5.48
N VAL A 59 -1.54 -2.02 6.57
CA VAL A 59 -0.23 -2.71 6.58
C VAL A 59 -0.42 -4.20 6.27
N ILE A 60 -1.42 -4.84 6.87
CA ILE A 60 -1.72 -6.26 6.63
C ILE A 60 -2.08 -6.48 5.15
N LEU A 61 -3.02 -5.70 4.63
CA LEU A 61 -3.44 -5.78 3.23
C LEU A 61 -2.26 -5.56 2.27
N LEU A 62 -1.44 -4.53 2.51
CA LEU A 62 -0.33 -4.19 1.63
C LEU A 62 0.75 -5.27 1.66
N THR A 63 1.02 -5.87 2.82
CA THR A 63 1.97 -6.99 2.94
C THR A 63 1.50 -8.18 2.11
N VAL A 64 0.24 -8.58 2.25
CA VAL A 64 -0.36 -9.68 1.48
C VAL A 64 -0.35 -9.35 -0.02
N GLN A 65 -0.73 -8.14 -0.39
CA GLN A 65 -0.78 -7.72 -1.80
C GLN A 65 0.61 -7.70 -2.42
N THR A 66 1.62 -7.24 -1.68
CA THR A 66 3.02 -7.20 -2.11
C THR A 66 3.55 -8.61 -2.37
N MET A 67 3.30 -9.55 -1.45
CA MET A 67 3.69 -10.96 -1.62
C MET A 67 2.93 -11.64 -2.77
N ASN A 68 1.63 -11.36 -2.93
CA ASN A 68 0.84 -11.87 -4.05
C ASN A 68 1.30 -11.30 -5.41
N TYR A 69 1.75 -10.06 -5.44
CA TYR A 69 2.30 -9.44 -6.64
C TYR A 69 3.51 -10.23 -7.17
N LEU A 70 4.35 -10.77 -6.26
CA LEU A 70 5.49 -11.65 -6.59
C LEU A 70 5.05 -12.98 -7.17
N HIS A 71 4.04 -13.62 -6.59
CA HIS A 71 3.51 -14.89 -7.10
C HIS A 71 2.85 -14.76 -8.48
N SER A 72 2.40 -13.56 -8.86
CA SER A 72 1.79 -13.29 -10.17
C SER A 72 2.78 -13.06 -11.32
N GLY A 73 4.10 -13.13 -11.06
CA GLY A 73 5.12 -13.10 -12.12
C GLY A 73 5.36 -11.74 -12.78
N ARG A 74 4.80 -10.63 -12.26
CA ARG A 74 5.06 -9.28 -12.78
C ARG A 74 6.36 -8.69 -12.23
N HIS A 75 7.46 -9.41 -12.40
CA HIS A 75 8.78 -8.78 -12.42
C HIS A 75 8.94 -8.05 -13.77
N ARG A 76 8.36 -6.86 -13.88
CA ARG A 76 8.83 -5.86 -14.85
C ARG A 76 9.68 -4.85 -14.10
N VAL A 77 10.83 -5.31 -13.61
CA VAL A 77 11.97 -4.40 -13.50
C VAL A 77 12.51 -4.33 -14.93
N ALA A 78 12.11 -3.29 -15.67
CA ALA A 78 12.86 -2.90 -16.84
C ALA A 78 14.20 -2.37 -16.33
N LEU A 79 15.26 -3.18 -16.48
CA LEU A 79 16.64 -2.73 -16.50
C LEU A 79 16.98 -2.30 -17.94
#